data_AF-A0A9C8DGJ3-F1
#
_entry.id   AF-A0A9C8DGJ3-F1
#
_cell.length_a   1.000
_cell.length_b   1.000
_cell.length_c   1.000
_cell.angle_alpha   90.00
_cell.angle_beta   90.00
_cell.angle_gamma   90.00
#
_symmetry.space_group_name_H-M   'P 1'
#
loop_
_entity.id
_entity.type
_entity.pdbx_description
1 polymer ?
#
loop_
_entity_poly.entity_id
_entity_poly.type
_entity_poly.pdbx_seq_one_letter_code
_entity_poly.pdbx_strand_id
1 'polypeptide(L)'
;DMGFHIGDPLTIHYPFIELHDGYVTGKAFDDRAGCAVMIETACRLAEKDLDINIVFSFVVGEEVGLRGARTSAYQIDPDLAIALEGTIGADMPGVPQSSQPVRLGHGPAITVADRSIVVSRKLIEAIESVADEGSIPYQYKLPTYGGTDAGAIHTTRAGILTGVVSVPCRFIHSPTSTLRLNDFENTVRLMTRFIERLPGLLS
;
A
#
# COMPACT_ATOMS: atom_id res chain seq x y z
N ASP A 1 -16.69 28.21 -27.25
CA ASP A 1 -16.98 27.59 -25.95
C ASP A 1 -16.46 26.16 -25.99
N MET A 2 -15.56 25.76 -25.10
CA MET A 2 -14.87 24.46 -25.15
C MET A 2 -15.52 23.38 -24.27
N GLY A 3 -16.65 23.71 -23.60
CA GLY A 3 -17.39 22.76 -22.77
C GLY A 3 -16.81 22.54 -21.38
N PHE A 4 -15.93 23.44 -20.91
CA PHE A 4 -15.40 23.44 -19.54
C PHE A 4 -15.32 24.86 -18.97
N HIS A 5 -15.41 24.97 -17.65
CA HIS A 5 -15.41 26.18 -16.86
C HIS A 5 -14.15 26.29 -15.99
N ILE A 6 -13.85 27.51 -15.53
CA ILE A 6 -12.79 27.72 -14.53
C ILE A 6 -13.17 26.95 -13.26
N GLY A 7 -12.28 26.05 -12.83
CA GLY A 7 -12.50 25.17 -11.68
C GLY A 7 -12.84 23.73 -12.05
N ASP A 8 -13.13 23.44 -13.33
CA ASP A 8 -13.36 22.07 -13.77
C ASP A 8 -12.06 21.24 -13.64
N PRO A 9 -12.12 20.02 -13.09
CA PRO A 9 -10.95 19.17 -12.95
C PRO A 9 -10.50 18.70 -14.33
N LEU A 10 -9.29 19.08 -14.71
CA LEU A 10 -8.64 18.61 -15.93
C LEU A 10 -7.56 17.60 -15.55
N THR A 11 -7.42 16.55 -16.34
CA THR A 11 -6.35 15.58 -16.15
C THR A 11 -5.86 15.06 -17.48
N ILE A 12 -4.56 14.74 -17.55
CA ILE A 12 -4.00 14.11 -18.74
C ILE A 12 -4.44 12.65 -18.76
N HIS A 13 -5.00 12.23 -19.89
CA HIS A 13 -5.35 10.85 -20.15
C HIS A 13 -4.08 10.05 -20.45
N TYR A 14 -3.81 9.04 -19.63
CA TYR A 14 -2.79 8.03 -19.87
C TYR A 14 -3.43 6.65 -19.72
N PRO A 15 -3.44 5.81 -20.77
CA PRO A 15 -4.02 4.48 -20.70
C PRO A 15 -3.16 3.55 -19.83
N PHE A 16 -3.77 2.49 -19.34
CA PHE A 16 -3.04 1.35 -18.81
C PHE A 16 -2.45 0.56 -19.97
N ILE A 17 -1.15 0.30 -19.93
CA ILE A 17 -0.42 -0.41 -20.98
C ILE A 17 0.41 -1.51 -20.34
N GLU A 18 0.26 -2.73 -20.85
CA GLU A 18 1.17 -3.83 -20.56
C GLU A 18 2.49 -3.66 -21.32
N LEU A 19 3.59 -3.78 -20.58
CA LEU A 19 4.95 -3.77 -21.09
C LEU A 19 5.50 -5.22 -21.05
N HIS A 20 6.76 -5.37 -21.44
CA HIS A 20 7.45 -6.66 -21.38
C HIS A 20 7.63 -7.16 -19.93
N ASP A 21 7.83 -8.47 -19.75
CA ASP A 21 8.17 -9.12 -18.46
C ASP A 21 7.21 -8.85 -17.27
N GLY A 22 5.93 -8.61 -17.58
CA GLY A 22 4.89 -8.37 -16.57
C GLY A 22 4.99 -6.99 -15.92
N TYR A 23 5.74 -6.07 -16.52
CA TYR A 23 5.67 -4.66 -16.16
C TYR A 23 4.42 -4.03 -16.79
N VAL A 24 3.82 -3.07 -16.09
CA VAL A 24 2.69 -2.29 -16.60
C VAL A 24 2.94 -0.83 -16.30
N THR A 25 2.48 0.05 -17.18
CA THR A 25 2.51 1.49 -16.97
C THR A 25 1.12 2.08 -17.07
N GLY A 26 0.88 3.12 -16.30
CA GLY A 26 -0.44 3.75 -16.25
C GLY A 26 -0.46 4.96 -15.34
N LYS A 27 -1.65 5.52 -15.19
CA LYS A 27 -1.89 6.72 -14.40
C LYS A 27 -2.09 6.38 -12.92
N ALA A 28 -1.36 7.09 -12.06
CA ALA A 28 -1.61 7.15 -10.62
C ALA A 28 -1.62 5.79 -9.92
N PHE A 29 -0.60 4.94 -10.14
CA PHE A 29 -0.45 3.72 -9.32
C PHE A 29 -0.18 4.04 -7.87
N ASP A 30 0.35 5.22 -7.58
CA ASP A 30 0.25 5.85 -6.27
C ASP A 30 -1.05 6.69 -6.20
N ASP A 31 -2.13 6.26 -5.54
CA ASP A 31 -2.31 4.96 -4.86
C ASP A 31 -3.44 4.09 -5.42
N ARG A 32 -3.60 4.04 -6.75
CA ARG A 32 -4.52 3.06 -7.34
C ARG A 32 -4.05 1.61 -7.16
N ALA A 33 -2.75 1.38 -6.95
CA ALA A 33 -2.23 0.05 -6.69
C ALA A 33 -2.70 -0.47 -5.32
N GLY A 34 -2.56 0.32 -4.24
CA GLY A 34 -3.10 -0.03 -2.92
C GLY A 34 -4.61 -0.22 -2.94
N CYS A 35 -5.33 0.66 -3.65
CA CYS A 35 -6.77 0.49 -3.87
C CYS A 35 -7.13 -0.83 -4.59
N ALA A 36 -6.40 -1.19 -5.64
CA ALA A 36 -6.63 -2.43 -6.37
C ALA A 36 -6.28 -3.65 -5.52
N VAL A 37 -5.25 -3.59 -4.67
CA VAL A 37 -4.95 -4.64 -3.68
C VAL A 37 -6.12 -4.83 -2.74
N MET A 38 -6.67 -3.74 -2.17
CA MET A 38 -7.84 -3.80 -1.30
C MET A 38 -9.04 -4.48 -1.96
N ILE A 39 -9.36 -4.10 -3.21
CA ILE A 39 -10.48 -4.68 -3.96
C ILE A 39 -10.26 -6.18 -4.20
N GLU A 40 -9.10 -6.57 -4.70
CA GLU A 40 -8.81 -7.97 -5.00
C GLU A 40 -8.77 -8.84 -3.73
N THR A 41 -8.19 -8.32 -2.64
CA THR A 41 -8.24 -8.98 -1.33
C THR A 41 -9.68 -9.14 -0.85
N ALA A 42 -10.53 -8.11 -0.96
CA ALA A 42 -11.95 -8.22 -0.61
C ALA A 42 -12.66 -9.30 -1.44
N CYS A 43 -12.41 -9.37 -2.75
CA CYS A 43 -12.96 -10.41 -3.62
C CYS A 43 -12.55 -11.82 -3.18
N ARG A 44 -11.29 -12.03 -2.80
CA ARG A 44 -10.79 -13.35 -2.34
C ARG A 44 -11.34 -13.77 -0.98
N LEU A 45 -11.70 -12.80 -0.16
CA LEU A 45 -12.26 -13.02 1.18
C LEU A 45 -13.80 -13.09 1.20
N ALA A 46 -14.48 -12.70 0.12
CA ALA A 46 -15.93 -12.53 0.09
C ALA A 46 -16.75 -13.78 0.49
N GLU A 47 -16.22 -14.97 0.23
CA GLU A 47 -16.87 -16.25 0.56
C GLU A 47 -16.26 -16.94 1.80
N LYS A 48 -15.40 -16.24 2.54
CA LYS A 48 -14.73 -16.78 3.73
C LYS A 48 -15.52 -16.40 4.99
N ASP A 49 -15.66 -17.37 5.88
CA ASP A 49 -16.14 -17.14 7.24
C ASP A 49 -14.94 -16.79 8.13
N LEU A 50 -14.90 -15.56 8.63
CA LEU A 50 -13.78 -15.00 9.39
C LEU A 50 -14.26 -14.47 10.73
N ASP A 51 -13.54 -14.80 11.79
CA ASP A 51 -13.83 -14.34 13.16
C ASP A 51 -13.29 -12.92 13.42
N ILE A 52 -13.46 -12.02 12.45
CA ILE A 52 -13.05 -10.61 12.51
C ILE A 52 -13.99 -9.74 11.67
N ASN A 53 -14.13 -8.48 12.09
CA ASN A 53 -14.77 -7.45 11.26
C ASN A 53 -13.71 -6.78 10.39
N ILE A 54 -13.98 -6.68 9.08
CA ILE A 54 -13.05 -6.08 8.12
C ILE A 54 -13.70 -4.84 7.51
N VAL A 55 -12.95 -3.74 7.47
CA VAL A 55 -13.36 -2.50 6.80
C VAL A 55 -12.31 -2.13 5.75
N PHE A 56 -12.73 -2.07 4.49
CA PHE A 56 -11.93 -1.53 3.39
C PHE A 56 -12.22 -0.04 3.25
N SER A 57 -11.25 0.82 3.59
CA SER A 57 -11.42 2.28 3.63
C SER A 57 -10.64 2.96 2.51
N PHE A 58 -11.34 3.40 1.47
CA PHE A 58 -10.77 4.19 0.38
C PHE A 58 -10.87 5.68 0.71
N VAL A 59 -9.73 6.32 1.00
CA VAL A 59 -9.69 7.69 1.49
C VAL A 59 -9.11 8.66 0.47
N VAL A 60 -9.37 9.96 0.66
CA VAL A 60 -8.88 11.02 -0.20
C VAL A 60 -8.04 12.02 0.58
N GLY A 61 -7.14 12.70 -0.13
CA GLY A 61 -6.37 13.81 0.41
C GLY A 61 -5.21 13.39 1.33
N GLU A 62 -4.62 12.23 1.07
CA GLU A 62 -3.29 11.82 1.58
C GLU A 62 -2.28 12.94 1.29
N GLU A 63 -2.12 13.26 0.01
CA GLU A 63 -1.15 14.22 -0.55
C GLU A 63 -1.30 15.68 -0.08
N VAL A 64 -2.42 15.99 0.58
CA VAL A 64 -2.72 17.33 1.11
C VAL A 64 -2.87 17.34 2.64
N GLY A 65 -2.39 16.28 3.30
CA GLY A 65 -2.25 16.19 4.75
C GLY A 65 -3.08 15.09 5.41
N LEU A 66 -3.21 13.92 4.79
CA LEU A 66 -3.82 12.70 5.37
C LEU A 66 -5.25 12.90 5.87
N ARG A 67 -6.01 13.79 5.21
CA ARG A 67 -7.30 14.28 5.73
C ARG A 67 -8.33 13.17 5.84
N GLY A 68 -8.44 12.36 4.79
CA GLY A 68 -9.35 11.24 4.75
C GLY A 68 -8.98 10.18 5.79
N ALA A 69 -7.72 9.76 5.85
CA ALA A 69 -7.23 8.76 6.81
C ALA A 69 -7.48 9.17 8.27
N ARG A 70 -7.25 10.45 8.62
CA ARG A 70 -7.54 10.96 9.96
C ARG A 70 -9.02 10.81 10.33
N THR A 71 -9.91 11.19 9.42
CA THR A 71 -11.36 11.13 9.68
C THR A 71 -11.89 9.70 9.70
N SER A 72 -11.44 8.85 8.77
CA SER A 72 -11.89 7.46 8.69
C SER A 72 -11.42 6.66 9.89
N ALA A 73 -10.14 6.77 10.27
CA ALA A 73 -9.60 6.07 11.44
C ALA A 73 -10.34 6.46 12.73
N TYR A 74 -10.64 7.75 12.91
CA TYR A 74 -11.34 8.22 14.10
C TYR A 74 -12.79 7.70 14.17
N GLN A 75 -13.46 7.62 13.02
CA GLN A 75 -14.84 7.13 12.93
C GLN A 75 -14.95 5.61 13.06
N ILE A 76 -14.05 4.87 12.40
CA ILE A 76 -14.05 3.40 12.38
C ILE A 76 -13.56 2.85 13.73
N ASP A 77 -12.57 3.51 14.35
CA ASP A 77 -11.95 3.08 15.61
C ASP A 77 -11.48 1.60 15.59
N PRO A 78 -10.62 1.20 14.62
CA PRO A 78 -10.21 -0.19 14.48
C PRO A 78 -9.15 -0.60 15.51
N ASP A 79 -9.15 -1.88 15.90
CA ASP A 79 -8.11 -2.47 16.75
C ASP A 79 -6.75 -2.55 16.04
N LEU A 80 -6.78 -2.77 14.72
CA LEU A 80 -5.62 -2.87 13.85
C LEU A 80 -5.92 -2.24 12.48
N ALA A 81 -4.94 -1.54 11.92
CA ALA A 81 -5.01 -0.98 10.58
C ALA A 81 -3.77 -1.34 9.75
N ILE A 82 -3.97 -1.63 8.46
CA ILE A 82 -2.88 -1.74 7.49
C ILE A 82 -3.09 -0.66 6.44
N ALA A 83 -2.14 0.28 6.31
CA ALA A 83 -2.09 1.17 5.17
C ALA A 83 -1.55 0.38 3.97
N LEU A 84 -2.36 0.31 2.91
CA LEU A 84 -1.99 -0.29 1.64
C LEU A 84 -1.73 0.82 0.65
N GLU A 85 -0.54 0.83 0.05
CA GLU A 85 -0.08 2.00 -0.69
C GLU A 85 0.92 1.66 -1.82
N GLY A 86 1.18 2.61 -2.71
CA GLY A 86 2.34 2.58 -3.59
C GLY A 86 3.62 2.97 -2.83
N THR A 87 4.78 2.51 -3.27
CA THR A 87 6.06 3.01 -2.73
C THR A 87 7.14 3.10 -3.81
N ILE A 88 8.19 3.88 -3.55
CA ILE A 88 9.20 4.25 -4.54
C ILE A 88 10.14 3.08 -4.86
N GLY A 89 9.95 2.46 -6.02
CA GLY A 89 10.98 1.70 -6.72
C GLY A 89 11.96 2.66 -7.39
N ALA A 90 13.18 2.77 -6.85
CA ALA A 90 14.23 3.64 -7.41
C ALA A 90 15.40 2.84 -8.02
N ASP A 91 15.14 1.59 -8.42
CA ASP A 91 16.10 0.63 -8.98
C ASP A 91 16.49 0.89 -10.44
N MET A 92 16.51 2.17 -10.84
CA MET A 92 16.88 2.60 -12.17
C MET A 92 18.41 2.74 -12.33
N PRO A 93 18.96 2.58 -13.55
CA PRO A 93 20.38 2.78 -13.80
C PRO A 93 20.87 4.13 -13.28
N GLY A 94 21.99 4.12 -12.55
CA GLY A 94 22.61 5.33 -11.98
C GLY A 94 22.14 5.68 -10.55
N VAL A 95 21.12 5.03 -10.01
CA VAL A 95 20.71 5.23 -8.60
C VAL A 95 21.50 4.27 -7.69
N PRO A 96 22.27 4.77 -6.70
CA PRO A 96 22.98 3.92 -5.76
C PRO A 96 22.02 3.06 -4.94
N GLN A 97 22.40 1.82 -4.60
CA GLN A 97 21.55 0.91 -3.80
C GLN A 97 21.12 1.49 -2.46
N SER A 98 21.96 2.30 -1.81
CA SER A 98 21.62 3.00 -0.56
C SER A 98 20.50 4.03 -0.70
N SER A 99 20.16 4.40 -1.93
CA SER A 99 19.10 5.34 -2.29
C SER A 99 17.92 4.65 -3.00
N GLN A 100 17.80 3.33 -2.87
CA GLN A 100 16.71 2.53 -3.46
C GLN A 100 15.78 2.02 -2.36
N PRO A 101 14.68 2.74 -2.03
CA PRO A 101 13.74 2.33 -0.99
C PRO A 101 13.28 0.89 -1.15
N VAL A 102 12.90 0.54 -2.38
CA VAL A 102 12.52 -0.81 -2.79
C VAL A 102 12.93 -1.04 -4.25
N ARG A 103 12.79 -2.28 -4.70
CA ARG A 103 13.03 -2.70 -6.09
C ARG A 103 11.80 -3.39 -6.65
N LEU A 104 11.52 -3.19 -7.94
CA LEU A 104 10.45 -3.93 -8.61
C LEU A 104 10.89 -5.38 -8.84
N GLY A 105 9.94 -6.30 -8.75
CA GLY A 105 10.13 -7.74 -8.89
C GLY A 105 10.60 -8.46 -7.64
N HIS A 106 10.68 -7.78 -6.50
CA HIS A 106 11.11 -8.32 -5.21
C HIS A 106 9.96 -8.47 -4.20
N GLY A 107 8.70 -8.38 -4.67
CA GLY A 107 7.52 -8.56 -3.85
C GLY A 107 7.08 -7.32 -3.06
N PRO A 108 6.00 -7.43 -2.27
CA PRO A 108 5.51 -6.38 -1.37
C PRO A 108 6.61 -5.81 -0.48
N ALA A 109 6.50 -4.52 -0.22
CA ALA A 109 7.39 -3.81 0.68
C ALA A 109 6.75 -3.67 2.06
N ILE A 110 7.39 -4.21 3.08
CA ILE A 110 7.02 -4.03 4.48
C ILE A 110 7.76 -2.80 5.01
N THR A 111 7.03 -1.81 5.52
CA THR A 111 7.67 -0.65 6.15
C THR A 111 7.97 -0.95 7.61
N VAL A 112 9.24 -0.84 7.99
CA VAL A 112 9.66 -0.91 9.41
C VAL A 112 9.48 0.44 10.09
N ALA A 113 9.86 1.52 9.39
CA ALA A 113 9.64 2.88 9.82
C ALA A 113 9.66 3.85 8.64
N ASP A 114 9.01 5.00 8.80
CA ASP A 114 9.18 6.17 7.95
C ASP A 114 9.25 7.44 8.81
N ARG A 115 9.01 8.63 8.24
CA ARG A 115 9.08 9.90 8.99
C ARG A 115 7.94 10.09 9.99
N SER A 116 6.86 9.34 9.83
CA SER A 116 5.59 9.48 10.53
C SER A 116 5.30 8.33 11.50
N ILE A 117 5.79 7.11 11.23
CA ILE A 117 5.52 5.93 12.05
C ILE A 117 6.76 5.04 12.23
N VAL A 118 6.86 4.41 13.40
CA VAL A 118 7.68 3.21 13.63
C VAL A 118 6.72 2.05 13.87
N VAL A 119 6.72 1.07 12.97
CA VAL A 119 5.76 -0.04 13.01
C VAL A 119 6.12 -0.99 14.14
N SER A 120 5.09 -1.48 14.85
CA SER A 120 5.27 -2.45 15.94
C SER A 120 6.00 -3.70 15.46
N ARG A 121 7.05 -4.10 16.17
CA ARG A 121 7.83 -5.31 15.84
C ARG A 121 6.96 -6.55 15.77
N LYS A 122 5.99 -6.69 16.67
CA LYS A 122 5.05 -7.83 16.66
C LYS A 122 4.22 -7.89 15.37
N LEU A 123 3.82 -6.73 14.85
CA LEU A 123 3.05 -6.66 13.60
C LEU A 123 3.93 -6.98 12.40
N ILE A 124 5.17 -6.50 12.39
CA ILE A 124 6.16 -6.85 11.36
C ILE A 124 6.36 -8.37 11.33
N GLU A 125 6.67 -8.97 12.48
CA GLU A 125 6.88 -10.42 12.62
C GLU A 125 5.64 -11.23 12.20
N ALA A 126 4.43 -10.73 12.49
CA ALA A 126 3.19 -11.36 12.05
C ALA A 126 3.03 -11.33 10.51
N ILE A 127 3.36 -10.21 9.86
CA ILE A 127 3.31 -10.12 8.39
C ILE A 127 4.40 -11.01 7.76
N GLU A 128 5.62 -11.00 8.31
CA GLU A 128 6.74 -11.82 7.86
C GLU A 128 6.41 -13.31 7.95
N SER A 129 5.91 -13.78 9.08
CA SER A 129 5.56 -15.19 9.26
C SER A 129 4.53 -15.67 8.24
N VAL A 130 3.54 -14.84 7.90
CA VAL A 130 2.56 -15.14 6.85
C VAL A 130 3.21 -15.18 5.47
N ALA A 131 4.13 -14.26 5.19
CA ALA A 131 4.87 -14.24 3.93
C ALA A 131 5.72 -15.51 3.78
N ASP A 132 6.47 -15.88 4.82
CA ASP A 132 7.34 -17.05 4.86
C ASP A 132 6.55 -18.35 4.71
N GLU A 133 5.48 -18.53 5.49
CA GLU A 133 4.57 -19.69 5.38
C GLU A 133 3.93 -19.79 3.98
N GLY A 134 3.67 -18.64 3.34
CA GLY A 134 3.11 -18.55 1.99
C GLY A 134 4.13 -18.66 0.86
N SER A 135 5.43 -18.74 1.19
CA SER A 135 6.53 -18.58 0.23
C SER A 135 6.34 -17.35 -0.67
N ILE A 136 5.92 -16.24 -0.06
CA ILE A 136 5.69 -14.96 -0.72
C ILE A 136 6.97 -14.12 -0.54
N PRO A 137 7.66 -13.75 -1.63
CA PRO A 137 8.82 -12.86 -1.50
C PRO A 137 8.36 -11.51 -0.98
N TYR A 138 9.17 -10.90 -0.11
CA TYR A 138 8.95 -9.55 0.38
C TYR A 138 10.29 -8.84 0.57
N GLN A 139 10.23 -7.54 0.76
CA GLN A 139 11.39 -6.69 1.03
C GLN A 139 11.03 -5.64 2.08
N TYR A 140 12.04 -5.02 2.68
CA TYR A 140 11.82 -3.87 3.57
C TYR A 140 11.99 -2.56 2.80
N LYS A 141 11.16 -1.57 3.12
CA LYS A 141 11.32 -0.20 2.61
C LYS A 141 12.51 0.49 3.29
N LEU A 142 13.64 0.60 2.60
CA LEU A 142 14.89 1.19 3.12
C LEU A 142 15.62 2.02 2.05
N PRO A 143 15.96 3.29 2.27
CA PRO A 143 15.98 3.98 3.56
C PRO A 143 14.60 4.46 4.02
N THR A 144 14.50 4.78 5.31
CA THR A 144 13.28 5.33 5.92
C THR A 144 13.00 6.72 5.34
N TYR A 145 12.09 6.78 4.37
CA TYR A 145 11.72 8.01 3.67
C TYR A 145 10.22 8.01 3.35
N GLY A 146 9.69 9.23 3.18
CA GLY A 146 8.28 9.46 2.95
C GLY A 146 7.49 9.47 4.26
N GLY A 147 6.18 9.52 4.11
CA GLY A 147 5.17 9.32 5.12
C GLY A 147 3.93 8.81 4.40
N THR A 148 2.96 8.30 5.15
CA THR A 148 1.82 7.61 4.57
C THR A 148 0.59 7.85 5.43
N ASP A 149 -0.57 7.38 4.98
CA ASP A 149 -1.80 7.41 5.78
C ASP A 149 -1.62 6.79 7.17
N ALA A 150 -0.70 5.84 7.34
CA ALA A 150 -0.35 5.26 8.65
C ALA A 150 0.10 6.31 9.67
N GLY A 151 0.72 7.42 9.23
CA GLY A 151 1.11 8.53 10.09
C GLY A 151 -0.05 9.18 10.83
N ALA A 152 -1.21 9.31 10.18
CA ALA A 152 -2.44 9.80 10.81
C ALA A 152 -3.19 8.70 11.56
N ILE A 153 -3.22 7.48 11.01
CA ILE A 153 -3.97 6.37 11.59
C ILE A 153 -3.41 5.99 12.96
N HIS A 154 -2.10 5.75 13.08
CA HIS A 154 -1.52 5.19 14.30
C HIS A 154 -1.61 6.11 15.53
N THR A 155 -1.69 7.43 15.32
CA THR A 155 -1.84 8.42 16.41
C THR A 155 -3.29 8.71 16.76
N THR A 156 -4.24 8.11 16.06
CA THR A 156 -5.66 8.36 16.29
C THR A 156 -6.11 7.77 17.63
N ARG A 157 -6.91 8.53 18.38
CA ARG A 157 -7.47 8.15 19.70
C ARG A 157 -6.36 7.78 20.70
N ALA A 158 -6.42 6.57 21.28
CA ALA A 158 -5.42 6.07 22.22
C ALA A 158 -4.20 5.43 21.52
N GLY A 159 -4.20 5.47 20.18
CA GLY A 159 -3.23 4.78 19.33
C GLY A 159 -3.86 3.53 18.71
N ILE A 160 -3.68 3.38 17.41
CA ILE A 160 -4.15 2.21 16.64
C ILE A 160 -2.92 1.39 16.24
N LEU A 161 -2.95 0.07 16.46
CA LEU A 161 -1.88 -0.82 15.99
C LEU A 161 -1.85 -0.78 14.46
N THR A 162 -0.85 -0.12 13.90
CA THR A 162 -0.82 0.21 12.47
C THR A 162 0.40 -0.35 11.79
N GLY A 163 0.21 -1.00 10.64
CA GLY A 163 1.25 -1.47 9.74
C GLY A 163 1.12 -0.85 8.35
N VAL A 164 2.15 -1.06 7.53
CA VAL A 164 2.19 -0.57 6.15
C VAL A 164 2.74 -1.65 5.24
N VAL A 165 2.01 -1.95 4.18
CA VAL A 165 2.44 -2.86 3.11
C VAL A 165 2.24 -2.17 1.78
N SER A 166 3.28 -2.07 0.98
CA SER A 166 3.26 -1.28 -0.25
C SER A 166 3.58 -2.08 -1.51
N VAL A 167 2.98 -1.70 -2.63
CA VAL A 167 3.35 -2.20 -3.97
C VAL A 167 4.49 -1.33 -4.54
N PRO A 168 5.66 -1.90 -4.87
CA PRO A 168 6.73 -1.15 -5.53
C PRO A 168 6.30 -0.55 -6.88
N CYS A 169 6.48 0.77 -7.00
CA CYS A 169 6.15 1.56 -8.19
C CYS A 169 7.30 2.51 -8.56
N ARG A 170 7.64 2.59 -9.84
CA ARG A 170 8.55 3.61 -10.40
C ARG A 170 7.78 4.84 -10.83
N PHE A 171 8.44 6.00 -10.78
CA PHE A 171 7.91 7.29 -11.23
C PHE A 171 6.58 7.65 -10.56
N ILE A 172 6.44 7.34 -9.27
CA ILE A 172 5.31 7.86 -8.48
C ILE A 172 5.34 9.40 -8.52
N HIS A 173 4.18 10.03 -8.40
CA HIS A 173 3.97 11.48 -8.54
C HIS A 173 4.31 12.05 -9.93
N SER A 174 4.64 11.20 -10.91
CA SER A 174 4.72 11.57 -12.33
C SER A 174 3.38 11.32 -13.03
N PRO A 175 3.14 11.87 -14.24
CA PRO A 175 1.89 11.65 -14.97
C PRO A 175 1.60 10.16 -15.26
N THR A 176 2.64 9.36 -15.37
CA THR A 176 2.62 7.89 -15.49
C THR A 176 3.59 7.26 -14.51
N SER A 177 3.19 6.13 -13.95
CA SER A 177 3.99 5.27 -13.07
C SER A 177 4.10 3.87 -13.67
N THR A 178 5.06 3.08 -13.19
CA THR A 178 5.26 1.70 -13.63
C THR A 178 5.33 0.76 -12.43
N LEU A 179 4.64 -0.37 -12.47
CA LEU A 179 4.74 -1.43 -11.46
C LEU A 179 4.93 -2.78 -12.14
N ARG A 180 5.22 -3.83 -11.36
CA ARG A 180 5.27 -5.21 -11.86
C ARG A 180 4.07 -6.00 -11.32
N LEU A 181 3.35 -6.70 -12.21
CA LEU A 181 2.15 -7.46 -11.85
C LEU A 181 2.41 -8.53 -10.79
N ASN A 182 3.60 -9.15 -10.79
CA ASN A 182 3.95 -10.12 -9.75
C ASN A 182 4.08 -9.50 -8.36
N ASP A 183 4.55 -8.25 -8.23
CA ASP A 183 4.62 -7.60 -6.92
C ASP A 183 3.22 -7.27 -6.43
N PHE A 184 2.35 -6.79 -7.32
CA PHE A 184 0.93 -6.58 -7.03
C PHE A 184 0.25 -7.87 -6.55
N GLU A 185 0.37 -8.96 -7.32
CA GLU A 185 -0.24 -10.26 -6.97
C GLU A 185 0.32 -10.81 -5.65
N ASN A 186 1.63 -10.71 -5.42
CA ASN A 186 2.21 -11.12 -4.14
C ASN A 186 1.72 -10.27 -2.96
N THR A 187 1.45 -8.99 -3.18
CA THR A 187 0.85 -8.10 -2.16
C THR A 187 -0.58 -8.54 -1.83
N VAL A 188 -1.40 -8.83 -2.84
CA VAL A 188 -2.75 -9.38 -2.66
C VAL A 188 -2.70 -10.72 -1.90
N ARG A 189 -1.82 -11.64 -2.31
CA ARG A 189 -1.65 -12.94 -1.65
C ARG A 189 -1.25 -12.78 -0.19
N LEU A 190 -0.31 -11.88 0.10
CA LEU A 190 0.15 -11.60 1.45
C LEU A 190 -1.01 -11.08 2.31
N MET A 191 -1.78 -10.12 1.80
CA MET A 191 -2.86 -9.51 2.57
C MET A 191 -4.06 -10.41 2.76
N THR A 192 -4.42 -11.20 1.74
CA THR A 192 -5.46 -12.23 1.87
C THR A 192 -5.08 -13.21 2.98
N ARG A 193 -3.86 -13.77 2.94
CA ARG A 193 -3.40 -14.74 3.95
C ARG A 193 -3.25 -14.13 5.34
N PHE A 194 -2.77 -12.89 5.42
CA PHE A 194 -2.59 -12.20 6.69
C PHE A 194 -3.94 -12.02 7.40
N ILE A 195 -4.96 -11.60 6.67
CA ILE A 195 -6.32 -11.43 7.20
C ILE A 195 -6.93 -12.77 7.62
N GLU A 196 -6.79 -13.83 6.80
CA GLU A 196 -7.26 -15.18 7.15
C GLU A 196 -6.61 -15.72 8.44
N ARG A 197 -5.34 -15.38 8.68
CA ARG A 197 -4.56 -15.86 9.84
C ARG A 197 -4.67 -14.96 11.06
N LEU A 198 -5.16 -13.72 10.91
CA LEU A 198 -5.12 -12.68 11.94
C LEU A 198 -5.67 -13.10 13.31
N PRO A 199 -6.83 -13.82 13.41
CA PRO A 199 -7.38 -14.24 14.70
C PRO A 199 -6.42 -15.05 15.59
N GLY A 200 -5.42 -15.72 15.00
CA GLY A 200 -4.43 -16.53 15.72
C GLY A 200 -3.00 -15.98 15.70
N LEU A 201 -2.76 -14.77 15.16
CA LEU A 201 -1.41 -14.21 15.01
C LEU A 201 -1.04 -13.19 16.09
N LEU A 202 -2.02 -12.42 16.59
CA LEU A 202 -1.78 -11.29 17.49
C LEU A 202 -2.51 -11.41 18.84
N SER A 203 -3.00 -12.61 19.15
CA SER A 203 -3.61 -12.98 20.44
C SER A 203 -2.58 -13.06 21.58
#